data_AF-A0A822D9T0-F1
#
_entry.id   AF-A0A822D9T0-F1
#
_cell.length_a   1.000
_cell.length_b   1.000
_cell.length_c   1.000
_cell.angle_alpha   90.00
_cell.angle_beta   90.00
_cell.angle_gamma   90.00
#
_symmetry.space_group_name_H-M   'P 1'
#
loop_
_entity.id
_entity.type
_entity.pdbx_description
1 polymer ?
#
loop_
_entity_poly.entity_id
_entity_poly.type
_entity_poly.pdbx_seq_one_letter_code
_entity_poly.pdbx_strand_id
1 'polypeptide(L)'
;LSGAIEMGANILEKYVYPEYSKRMFVLSDESANVGLRTKEEIMNVVTKYNEKGIIIDSFGVGEDFDARIRKGIAEAGCSQFFSLESTEVIVTLMTKARQGVFDICGTQAQLIVRGRNNTIVTKIWGHENIALGANFGDLHVDNLRVVLCDFIVSGIVPEDTEVDIFDYQLKYNRPGDVDGESLLVTSKLSVTF
;
A
#
# COMPACT_ATOMS: atom_id res chain seq x y z
N LEU A 1 3.59 -2.85 -21.63
CA LEU A 1 3.41 -2.57 -20.18
C LEU A 1 4.65 -2.91 -19.35
N SER A 2 5.02 -4.19 -19.23
CA SER A 2 6.16 -4.64 -18.39
C SER A 2 7.50 -3.98 -18.73
N GLY A 3 7.85 -3.84 -20.01
CA GLY A 3 9.07 -3.14 -20.42
C GLY A 3 9.11 -1.65 -20.03
N ALA A 4 7.95 -0.97 -19.98
CA ALA A 4 7.87 0.42 -19.53
C ALA A 4 8.09 0.53 -18.02
N ILE A 5 7.51 -0.40 -17.24
CA ILE A 5 7.72 -0.51 -15.79
C ILE A 5 9.20 -0.74 -15.49
N GLU A 6 9.84 -1.69 -16.19
CA GLU A 6 11.26 -1.99 -16.03
C GLU A 6 12.15 -0.80 -16.40
N MET A 7 11.88 -0.15 -17.53
CA MET A 7 12.65 1.04 -17.94
C MET A 7 12.53 2.18 -16.92
N GLY A 8 11.31 2.47 -16.44
CA GLY A 8 11.09 3.49 -15.42
C GLY A 8 11.77 3.16 -14.10
N ALA A 9 11.69 1.91 -13.65
CA ALA A 9 12.38 1.45 -12.46
C ALA A 9 13.90 1.59 -12.58
N ASN A 10 14.49 1.20 -13.72
CA ASN A 10 15.92 1.34 -13.99
C ASN A 10 16.38 2.82 -13.92
N ILE A 11 15.55 3.77 -14.36
CA ILE A 11 15.84 5.20 -14.23
C ILE A 11 15.86 5.61 -12.75
N LEU A 12 14.87 5.20 -11.96
CA LEU A 12 14.77 5.53 -10.53
C LEU A 12 15.86 4.86 -9.68
N GLU A 13 16.34 3.68 -10.09
CA GLU A 13 17.49 3.03 -9.45
C GLU A 13 18.81 3.71 -9.82
N LYS A 14 18.94 4.21 -11.07
CA LYS A 14 20.14 4.89 -11.53
C LYS A 14 20.31 6.29 -10.94
N TYR A 15 19.22 7.02 -10.77
CA TYR A 15 19.22 8.40 -10.29
C TYR A 15 18.63 8.49 -8.88
N VAL A 16 19.45 8.18 -7.88
CA VAL A 16 19.06 8.24 -6.47
C VAL A 16 19.38 9.61 -5.89
N TYR A 17 18.39 10.25 -5.28
CA TYR A 17 18.54 11.51 -4.55
C TYR A 17 18.23 11.26 -3.08
N PRO A 18 19.17 11.55 -2.15
CA PRO A 18 18.91 11.42 -0.71
C PRO A 18 17.71 12.26 -0.30
N GLU A 19 16.87 11.74 0.61
CA GLU A 19 15.62 12.38 1.11
C GLU A 19 14.46 12.44 0.08
N TYR A 20 14.60 11.90 -1.13
CA TYR A 20 13.52 11.83 -2.12
C TYR A 20 12.91 10.43 -2.18
N SER A 21 11.59 10.36 -2.33
CA SER A 21 10.89 9.11 -2.62
C SER A 21 11.03 8.71 -4.09
N LYS A 22 11.15 7.40 -4.36
CA LYS A 22 11.16 6.86 -5.72
C LYS A 22 9.73 6.51 -6.11
N ARG A 23 9.12 7.27 -7.00
CA ARG A 23 7.72 7.06 -7.42
C ARG A 23 7.59 7.04 -8.94
N MET A 24 6.79 6.11 -9.44
CA MET A 24 6.49 5.94 -10.86
C MET A 24 4.98 5.95 -11.08
N PHE A 25 4.54 6.73 -12.06
CA PHE A 25 3.17 6.71 -12.55
C PHE A 25 3.11 5.93 -13.84
N VAL A 26 2.35 4.83 -13.85
CA VAL A 26 2.19 3.97 -15.02
C VAL A 26 0.82 4.22 -15.63
N LEU A 27 0.79 4.95 -16.73
CA LEU A 27 -0.43 5.26 -17.48
C LEU A 27 -0.51 4.36 -18.72
N SER A 28 -1.63 3.68 -18.93
CA SER A 28 -1.90 3.04 -20.23
C SER A 28 -3.39 2.69 -20.39
N ASP A 29 -3.82 2.73 -21.64
CA ASP A 29 -5.15 2.45 -22.17
C ASP A 29 -5.36 0.97 -22.54
N GLU A 30 -4.30 0.26 -22.89
CA GLU A 30 -4.39 -1.14 -23.32
C GLU A 30 -4.07 -2.17 -22.21
N SER A 31 -4.36 -3.43 -22.53
CA SER A 31 -3.94 -4.60 -21.75
C SER A 31 -2.52 -5.06 -22.08
N ALA A 32 -1.91 -5.87 -21.20
CA ALA A 32 -0.56 -6.38 -21.42
C ALA A 32 -0.51 -7.40 -22.58
N ASN A 33 -0.04 -6.95 -23.75
CA ASN A 33 -0.06 -7.72 -25.01
C ASN A 33 1.33 -8.20 -25.49
N VAL A 34 2.44 -7.66 -24.96
CA VAL A 34 3.82 -8.02 -25.32
C VAL A 34 4.68 -8.10 -24.05
N GLY A 35 5.62 -9.05 -24.01
CA GLY A 35 6.44 -9.33 -22.83
C GLY A 35 5.66 -10.15 -21.80
N LEU A 36 5.75 -9.77 -20.52
CA LEU A 36 4.90 -10.35 -19.46
C LEU A 36 3.44 -9.97 -19.69
N ARG A 37 2.55 -10.97 -19.66
CA ARG A 37 1.13 -10.80 -20.02
C ARG A 37 0.19 -11.17 -18.88
N THR A 38 0.61 -12.05 -17.99
CA THR A 38 -0.25 -12.50 -16.89
C THR A 38 -0.18 -11.52 -15.72
N LYS A 39 -1.28 -11.43 -14.96
CA LYS A 39 -1.35 -10.62 -13.74
C LYS A 39 -0.23 -10.99 -12.76
N GLU A 40 -0.02 -12.28 -12.55
CA GLU A 40 0.97 -12.80 -11.59
C GLU A 40 2.40 -12.42 -11.97
N GLU A 41 2.80 -12.61 -13.24
CA GLU A 41 4.13 -12.22 -13.72
C GLU A 41 4.38 -10.71 -13.53
N ILE A 42 3.38 -9.88 -13.86
CA ILE A 42 3.50 -8.42 -13.75
C ILE A 42 3.57 -8.02 -12.27
N MET A 43 2.72 -8.56 -11.41
CA MET A 43 2.76 -8.26 -9.97
C MET A 43 4.07 -8.69 -9.34
N ASN A 44 4.62 -9.86 -9.70
CA ASN A 44 5.92 -10.30 -9.19
C ASN A 44 7.06 -9.32 -9.54
N VAL A 45 7.03 -8.72 -10.73
CA VAL A 45 8.01 -7.68 -11.10
C VAL A 45 7.77 -6.39 -10.31
N VAL A 46 6.52 -5.96 -10.18
CA VAL A 46 6.15 -4.75 -9.42
C VAL A 46 6.54 -4.89 -7.95
N THR A 47 6.26 -6.03 -7.32
CA THR A 47 6.66 -6.33 -5.93
C THR A 47 8.16 -6.23 -5.74
N LYS A 48 8.98 -6.77 -6.66
CA LYS A 48 10.44 -6.64 -6.58
C LYS A 48 10.93 -5.19 -6.63
N TYR A 49 10.27 -4.33 -7.41
CA TYR A 49 10.60 -2.91 -7.43
C TYR A 49 10.09 -2.19 -6.18
N ASN A 50 8.94 -2.59 -5.66
CA ASN A 50 8.42 -2.06 -4.41
C ASN A 50 9.32 -2.40 -3.22
N GLU A 51 9.88 -3.62 -3.16
CA GLU A 51 10.89 -4.03 -2.17
C GLU A 51 12.14 -3.13 -2.20
N LYS A 52 12.46 -2.57 -3.37
CA LYS A 52 13.54 -1.58 -3.57
C LYS A 52 13.11 -0.13 -3.28
N GLY A 53 11.94 0.06 -2.68
CA GLY A 53 11.39 1.37 -2.31
C GLY A 53 10.79 2.14 -3.48
N ILE A 54 10.51 1.51 -4.63
CA ILE A 54 9.85 2.16 -5.76
C ILE A 54 8.33 2.00 -5.62
N ILE A 55 7.65 3.11 -5.44
CA ILE A 55 6.18 3.15 -5.34
C ILE A 55 5.59 3.33 -6.73
N ILE A 56 4.58 2.53 -7.05
CA ILE A 56 4.03 2.47 -8.41
C ILE A 56 2.53 2.71 -8.39
N ASP A 57 2.10 3.83 -8.94
CA ASP A 57 0.68 4.10 -9.22
C ASP A 57 0.32 3.59 -10.60
N SER A 58 -0.88 3.06 -10.73
CA SER A 58 -1.39 2.59 -12.01
C SER A 58 -2.61 3.39 -12.42
N PHE A 59 -2.61 3.86 -13.67
CA PHE A 59 -3.72 4.55 -14.30
C PHE A 59 -4.20 3.75 -15.50
N GLY A 60 -5.49 3.43 -15.50
CA GLY A 60 -6.18 2.92 -16.68
C GLY A 60 -6.78 4.09 -17.43
N VAL A 61 -6.53 4.21 -18.74
CA VAL A 61 -7.04 5.33 -19.56
C VAL A 61 -8.09 4.81 -20.53
N GLY A 62 -9.24 5.48 -20.63
CA GLY A 62 -10.36 5.00 -21.45
C GLY A 62 -11.03 3.77 -20.83
N GLU A 63 -11.63 2.92 -21.65
CA GLU A 63 -12.48 1.80 -21.19
C GLU A 63 -11.87 0.40 -21.43
N ASP A 64 -10.82 0.29 -22.23
CA ASP A 64 -10.31 -1.00 -22.77
C ASP A 64 -9.19 -1.65 -21.95
N PHE A 65 -8.81 -1.07 -20.80
CA PHE A 65 -7.75 -1.60 -19.96
C PHE A 65 -8.24 -2.76 -19.07
N ASP A 66 -7.38 -3.74 -18.79
CA ASP A 66 -7.70 -4.77 -17.77
C ASP A 66 -7.59 -4.19 -16.35
N ALA A 67 -8.74 -3.82 -15.77
CA ALA A 67 -8.82 -3.26 -14.43
C ALA A 67 -8.25 -4.17 -13.33
N ARG A 68 -8.24 -5.50 -13.52
CA ARG A 68 -7.67 -6.43 -12.54
C ARG A 68 -6.14 -6.39 -12.56
N ILE A 69 -5.53 -6.24 -13.74
CA ILE A 69 -4.10 -6.03 -13.87
C ILE A 69 -3.72 -4.66 -13.27
N ARG A 70 -4.46 -3.60 -13.58
CA ARG A 70 -4.17 -2.25 -13.08
C ARG A 70 -4.27 -2.14 -11.56
N LYS A 71 -5.34 -2.69 -10.97
CA LYS A 71 -5.47 -2.78 -9.51
C LYS A 71 -4.35 -3.61 -8.90
N GLY A 72 -4.00 -4.74 -9.51
CA GLY A 72 -2.88 -5.57 -9.08
C GLY A 72 -1.54 -4.83 -9.10
N ILE A 73 -1.27 -4.01 -10.11
CA ILE A 73 -0.04 -3.19 -10.16
C ILE A 73 -0.03 -2.19 -9.01
N ALA A 74 -1.12 -1.46 -8.79
CA ALA A 74 -1.20 -0.49 -7.70
C ALA A 74 -1.04 -1.17 -6.33
N GLU A 75 -1.72 -2.29 -6.10
CA GLU A 75 -1.63 -3.08 -4.86
C GLU A 75 -0.20 -3.60 -4.62
N ALA A 76 0.42 -4.24 -5.63
CA ALA A 76 1.80 -4.73 -5.54
C ALA A 76 2.83 -3.59 -5.40
N GLY A 77 2.52 -2.42 -5.93
CA GLY A 77 3.33 -1.20 -5.84
C GLY A 77 3.09 -0.38 -4.58
N CYS A 78 2.23 -0.86 -3.66
CA CYS A 78 1.79 -0.18 -2.45
C CYS A 78 1.24 1.24 -2.72
N SER A 79 0.42 1.39 -3.76
CA SER A 79 -0.14 2.69 -4.15
C SER A 79 -1.57 2.58 -4.69
N GLN A 80 -2.03 3.62 -5.40
CA GLN A 80 -3.41 3.76 -5.83
C GLN A 80 -3.61 3.41 -7.31
N PHE A 81 -4.79 2.86 -7.60
CA PHE A 81 -5.29 2.69 -8.96
C PHE A 81 -6.29 3.81 -9.28
N PHE A 82 -6.12 4.44 -10.43
CA PHE A 82 -7.01 5.49 -10.94
C PHE A 82 -7.60 5.08 -12.30
N SER A 83 -8.93 5.13 -12.42
CA SER A 83 -9.65 4.91 -13.68
C SER A 83 -9.91 6.26 -14.35
N LEU A 84 -9.25 6.53 -15.48
CA LEU A 84 -9.33 7.77 -16.24
C LEU A 84 -10.27 7.60 -17.43
N GLU A 85 -11.57 7.48 -17.15
CA GLU A 85 -12.62 7.16 -18.15
C GLU A 85 -13.04 8.36 -19.01
N SER A 86 -12.85 9.59 -18.53
CA SER A 86 -13.19 10.81 -19.27
C SER A 86 -12.18 11.94 -19.07
N THR A 87 -12.14 12.89 -20.00
CA THR A 87 -11.27 14.08 -19.95
C THR A 87 -11.49 14.90 -18.68
N GLU A 88 -12.74 15.03 -18.22
CA GLU A 88 -13.09 15.74 -16.99
C GLU A 88 -12.52 15.03 -15.76
N VAL A 89 -12.62 13.70 -15.74
CA VAL A 89 -12.10 12.85 -14.64
C VAL A 89 -10.57 12.85 -14.61
N ILE A 90 -9.90 12.91 -15.77
CA ILE A 90 -8.44 12.96 -15.89
C ILE A 90 -7.87 14.11 -15.06
N VAL A 91 -8.38 15.33 -15.21
CA VAL A 91 -7.83 16.51 -14.51
C VAL A 91 -7.95 16.34 -13.00
N THR A 92 -9.11 15.90 -12.52
CA THR A 92 -9.36 15.70 -11.08
C THR A 92 -8.47 14.60 -10.50
N LEU A 93 -8.41 13.43 -11.13
CA LEU A 93 -7.66 12.29 -10.60
C LEU A 93 -6.14 12.49 -10.71
N MET A 94 -5.65 13.12 -11.78
CA MET A 94 -4.24 13.48 -11.88
C MET A 94 -3.84 14.54 -10.85
N THR A 95 -4.72 15.51 -10.57
CA THR A 95 -4.49 16.50 -9.52
C THR A 95 -4.40 15.82 -8.15
N LYS A 96 -5.31 14.89 -7.87
CA LYS A 96 -5.29 14.09 -6.64
C LYS A 96 -4.03 13.23 -6.52
N ALA A 97 -3.65 12.53 -7.59
CA ALA A 97 -2.43 11.73 -7.61
C ALA A 97 -1.18 12.57 -7.37
N ARG A 98 -1.10 13.76 -8.00
CA ARG A 98 0.01 14.71 -7.80
C ARG A 98 0.06 15.22 -6.36
N GLN A 99 -1.09 15.58 -5.78
CA GLN A 99 -1.16 15.98 -4.37
C GLN A 99 -0.68 14.85 -3.44
N GLY A 100 -1.03 13.60 -3.77
CA GLY A 100 -0.54 12.41 -3.10
C GLY A 100 0.95 12.11 -3.28
N VAL A 101 1.74 13.01 -3.88
CA VAL A 101 3.22 12.93 -3.87
C VAL A 101 3.84 13.93 -2.89
N PHE A 102 3.09 14.96 -2.47
CA PHE A 102 3.57 15.96 -1.55
C PHE A 102 3.28 15.56 -0.09
N ASP A 103 4.00 16.18 0.84
CA ASP A 103 3.78 16.04 2.29
C ASP A 103 3.85 14.58 2.78
N ILE A 104 4.66 13.75 2.11
CA ILE A 104 4.95 12.38 2.54
C ILE A 104 5.82 12.45 3.81
N CYS A 105 5.32 11.88 4.91
CA CYS A 105 6.03 11.78 6.18
C CYS A 105 6.58 10.38 6.46
N GLY A 106 6.17 9.37 5.68
CA GLY A 106 6.67 8.00 5.77
C GLY A 106 6.33 7.19 4.52
N THR A 107 7.16 6.20 4.21
CA THR A 107 7.01 5.33 3.05
C THR A 107 6.94 3.85 3.46
N GLN A 108 6.40 2.99 2.59
CA GLN A 108 6.26 1.54 2.82
C GLN A 108 5.60 1.22 4.17
N ALA A 109 4.60 2.01 4.56
CA ALA A 109 3.94 1.90 5.83
C ALA A 109 3.07 0.64 5.92
N GLN A 110 3.17 -0.03 7.05
CA GLN A 110 2.47 -1.27 7.33
C GLN A 110 1.94 -1.23 8.77
N LEU A 111 0.63 -1.45 8.94
CA LEU A 111 0.00 -1.59 10.25
C LEU A 111 -0.21 -3.06 10.56
N ILE A 112 0.56 -3.57 11.51
CA ILE A 112 0.47 -4.95 11.99
C ILE A 112 -0.43 -4.93 13.23
N VAL A 113 -1.50 -5.73 13.22
CA VAL A 113 -2.41 -5.88 14.36
C VAL A 113 -2.27 -7.30 14.90
N ARG A 114 -1.97 -7.44 16.19
CA ARG A 114 -1.79 -8.72 16.87
C ARG A 114 -2.75 -8.82 18.05
N GLY A 115 -3.43 -9.96 18.14
CA GLY A 115 -4.27 -10.27 19.29
C GLY A 115 -3.47 -10.45 20.58
N ARG A 116 -4.04 -10.00 21.70
CA ARG A 116 -3.54 -10.22 23.06
C ARG A 116 -4.62 -10.83 23.94
N ASN A 117 -4.21 -11.42 25.08
CA ASN A 117 -5.13 -11.95 26.09
C ASN A 117 -6.21 -12.87 25.52
N ASN A 118 -5.80 -13.92 24.80
CA ASN A 118 -6.69 -14.87 24.11
C ASN A 118 -7.58 -14.26 23.01
N THR A 119 -7.25 -13.06 22.53
CA THR A 119 -7.83 -12.48 21.33
C THR A 119 -7.07 -12.95 20.10
N ILE A 120 -7.80 -13.27 19.03
CA ILE A 120 -7.25 -13.63 17.73
C ILE A 120 -7.87 -12.71 16.68
N VAL A 121 -7.03 -12.03 15.88
CA VAL A 121 -7.47 -11.31 14.69
C VAL A 121 -7.79 -12.35 13.60
N THR A 122 -9.03 -12.40 13.16
CA THR A 122 -9.51 -13.40 12.19
C THR A 122 -9.60 -12.86 10.77
N LYS A 123 -9.65 -11.54 10.61
CA LYS A 123 -9.69 -10.88 9.30
C LYS A 123 -9.17 -9.46 9.38
N ILE A 124 -8.45 -9.01 8.35
CA ILE A 124 -8.18 -7.60 8.09
C ILE A 124 -8.83 -7.28 6.74
N TRP A 125 -9.82 -6.38 6.74
CA TRP A 125 -10.56 -6.08 5.52
C TRP A 125 -9.67 -5.36 4.50
N GLY A 126 -9.66 -5.85 3.26
CA GLY A 126 -8.79 -5.35 2.19
C GLY A 126 -7.40 -5.98 2.16
N HIS A 127 -7.08 -6.90 3.08
CA HIS A 127 -5.76 -7.54 3.16
C HIS A 127 -5.88 -9.05 3.43
N GLU A 128 -5.33 -9.87 2.53
CA GLU A 128 -5.45 -11.33 2.63
C GLU A 128 -4.49 -11.93 3.67
N ASN A 129 -3.31 -11.35 3.84
CA ASN A 129 -2.29 -11.86 4.75
C ASN A 129 -2.30 -11.10 6.08
N ILE A 130 -3.05 -11.62 7.04
CA ILE A 130 -3.19 -11.04 8.39
C ILE A 130 -1.83 -10.89 9.10
N ALA A 131 -0.89 -11.82 8.88
CA ALA A 131 0.41 -11.79 9.53
C ALA A 131 1.29 -10.62 9.04
N LEU A 132 1.11 -10.21 7.77
CA LEU A 132 1.73 -9.01 7.22
C LEU A 132 0.95 -7.73 7.58
N GLY A 133 -0.28 -7.83 8.08
CA GLY A 133 -1.09 -6.68 8.43
C GLY A 133 -1.60 -5.89 7.22
N ALA A 134 -2.02 -4.65 7.47
CA ALA A 134 -2.52 -3.74 6.46
C ALA A 134 -1.39 -2.90 5.86
N ASN A 135 -1.22 -2.95 4.54
CA ASN A 135 -0.26 -2.11 3.83
C ASN A 135 -0.89 -0.77 3.44
N PHE A 136 -0.22 0.33 3.78
CA PHE A 136 -0.67 1.69 3.50
C PHE A 136 0.16 2.42 2.45
N GLY A 137 1.32 1.89 2.04
CA GLY A 137 2.24 2.59 1.17
C GLY A 137 2.75 3.88 1.83
N ASP A 138 2.43 5.03 1.24
CA ASP A 138 2.85 6.32 1.79
C ASP A 138 1.90 6.87 2.84
N LEU A 139 2.51 7.42 3.89
CA LEU A 139 1.87 8.23 4.91
C LEU A 139 2.07 9.70 4.57
N HIS A 140 0.99 10.47 4.69
CA HIS A 140 1.02 11.92 4.51
C HIS A 140 0.60 12.61 5.80
N VAL A 141 1.06 13.85 5.99
CA VAL A 141 0.80 14.63 7.21
C VAL A 141 -0.70 14.73 7.55
N ASP A 142 -1.56 14.93 6.55
CA ASP A 142 -3.01 15.17 6.76
C ASP A 142 -3.89 13.98 6.35
N ASN A 143 -3.40 12.76 6.54
CA ASN A 143 -4.04 11.56 5.99
C ASN A 143 -4.55 10.61 7.06
N LEU A 144 -5.89 10.54 7.17
CA LEU A 144 -6.55 9.52 7.97
C LEU A 144 -6.60 8.20 7.20
N ARG A 145 -5.93 7.18 7.76
CA ARG A 145 -6.02 5.78 7.34
C ARG A 145 -6.76 4.97 8.40
N VAL A 146 -7.64 4.08 7.94
CA VAL A 146 -8.47 3.24 8.82
C VAL A 146 -8.26 1.78 8.42
N VAL A 147 -8.05 0.92 9.41
CA VAL A 147 -8.08 -0.53 9.26
C VAL A 147 -9.30 -1.07 9.97
N LEU A 148 -10.06 -1.90 9.27
CA LEU A 148 -11.15 -2.68 9.86
C LEU A 148 -10.68 -4.12 10.02
N CYS A 149 -10.88 -4.70 11.21
CA CYS A 149 -10.55 -6.09 11.48
C CYS A 149 -11.67 -6.79 12.24
N ASP A 150 -11.82 -8.08 11.95
CA ASP A 150 -12.67 -8.98 12.74
C ASP A 150 -11.77 -9.72 13.72
N PHE A 151 -12.30 -10.01 14.91
CA PHE A 151 -11.56 -10.71 15.95
C PHE A 151 -12.47 -11.58 16.81
N ILE A 152 -11.87 -12.55 17.48
CA ILE A 152 -12.55 -13.42 18.45
C ILE A 152 -11.79 -13.32 19.76
N VAL A 153 -12.52 -13.15 20.87
CA VAL A 153 -11.97 -13.21 22.23
C VAL A 153 -12.38 -14.55 22.84
N SER A 154 -11.39 -15.35 23.21
CA SER A 154 -11.63 -16.67 23.80
C SER A 154 -11.43 -16.61 25.31
N GLY A 155 -12.49 -16.86 26.08
CA GLY A 155 -12.43 -16.91 27.55
C GLY A 155 -13.64 -16.24 28.20
N ILE A 156 -13.80 -16.50 29.50
CA ILE A 156 -14.79 -15.78 30.32
C ILE A 156 -14.09 -14.54 30.84
N VAL A 157 -14.47 -13.38 30.31
CA VAL A 157 -14.08 -12.08 30.85
C VAL A 157 -15.22 -11.63 31.77
N PRO A 158 -14.96 -11.31 33.05
CA PRO A 158 -15.99 -10.75 33.93
C PRO A 158 -16.54 -9.44 33.37
N GLU A 159 -17.83 -9.17 33.61
CA GLU A 159 -18.43 -7.87 33.28
C GLU A 159 -17.64 -6.72 33.94
N ASP A 160 -17.59 -5.58 33.25
CA ASP A 160 -16.88 -4.36 33.61
C ASP A 160 -15.34 -4.52 33.73
N THR A 161 -14.77 -5.55 33.08
CA THR A 161 -13.31 -5.74 33.03
C THR A 161 -12.74 -5.15 31.75
N GLU A 162 -11.83 -4.18 31.90
CA GLU A 162 -11.02 -3.67 30.78
C GLU A 162 -9.89 -4.65 30.45
N VAL A 163 -9.82 -5.06 29.19
CA VAL A 163 -8.80 -6.01 28.71
C VAL A 163 -8.10 -5.44 27.49
N ASP A 164 -6.76 -5.42 27.51
CA ASP A 164 -5.95 -5.18 26.32
C ASP A 164 -6.20 -6.30 25.29
N ILE A 165 -6.92 -6.01 24.21
CA ILE A 165 -7.26 -7.00 23.19
C ILE A 165 -6.29 -7.00 22.00
N PHE A 166 -5.63 -5.87 21.74
CA PHE A 166 -4.66 -5.76 20.64
C PHE A 166 -3.37 -5.06 21.03
N ASP A 167 -2.31 -5.49 20.37
CA ASP A 167 -1.21 -4.61 19.99
C ASP A 167 -1.35 -4.21 18.54
N TYR A 168 -1.06 -2.95 18.25
CA TYR A 168 -0.83 -2.52 16.89
C TYR A 168 0.52 -1.84 16.75
N GLN A 169 1.19 -2.15 15.65
CA GLN A 169 2.51 -1.64 15.30
C GLN A 169 2.44 -1.01 13.92
N LEU A 170 2.65 0.29 13.84
CA LEU A 170 2.85 0.99 12.58
C LEU A 170 4.36 1.00 12.29
N LYS A 171 4.75 0.26 11.25
CA LYS A 171 6.10 0.23 10.71
C LYS A 171 6.15 1.09 9.45
N TYR A 172 7.15 1.95 9.30
CA TYR A 172 7.36 2.75 8.07
C TYR A 172 8.82 3.19 7.94
N ASN A 173 9.22 3.58 6.73
CA ASN A 173 10.55 4.12 6.44
C ASN A 173 10.50 5.65 6.31
N ARG A 174 11.59 6.34 6.66
CA ARG A 174 11.70 7.78 6.37
C ARG A 174 11.75 7.97 4.85
N PRO A 175 11.22 9.09 4.31
CA PRO A 175 11.33 9.38 2.89
C PRO A 175 12.80 9.33 2.42
N GLY A 176 13.08 8.53 1.39
CA GLY A 176 14.43 8.37 0.84
C GLY A 176 15.36 7.42 1.60
N ASP A 177 14.96 6.88 2.75
CA ASP A 177 15.76 5.97 3.58
C ASP A 177 15.26 4.52 3.43
N VAL A 178 15.43 3.96 2.23
CA VAL A 178 14.92 2.61 1.89
C VAL A 178 15.72 1.50 2.58
N ASP A 179 17.03 1.71 2.76
CA ASP A 179 17.96 0.75 3.37
C ASP A 179 18.10 0.94 4.90
N GLY A 180 17.47 1.99 5.45
CA GLY A 180 17.49 2.29 6.88
C GLY A 180 16.59 1.37 7.71
N GLU A 181 16.80 1.38 9.03
CA GLU A 181 15.89 0.69 9.94
C GLU A 181 14.53 1.39 9.94
N SER A 182 13.48 0.61 9.65
CA SER A 182 12.11 1.10 9.73
C SER A 182 11.79 1.63 11.13
N LEU A 183 11.14 2.78 11.17
CA LEU A 183 10.57 3.32 12.39
C LEU A 183 9.36 2.49 12.80
N LEU A 184 9.26 2.25 14.12
CA LEU A 184 8.18 1.47 14.71
C LEU A 184 7.44 2.33 15.74
N VAL A 185 6.15 2.53 15.53
CA VAL A 185 5.24 3.12 16.51
C VAL A 185 4.34 2.01 17.03
N THR A 186 4.38 1.75 18.33
CA THR A 186 3.57 0.70 18.96
C THR A 186 2.57 1.32 19.92
N SER A 187 1.36 0.78 19.94
CA SER A 187 0.35 1.09 20.94
C SER A 187 -0.59 -0.10 21.13
N LYS A 188 -1.53 0.03 22.06
CA LYS A 188 -2.47 -1.01 22.45
C LYS A 188 -3.91 -0.53 22.30
N LEU A 189 -4.83 -1.49 22.17
CA LEU A 189 -6.25 -1.24 22.27
C LEU A 189 -6.84 -2.10 23.38
N SER A 190 -7.58 -1.45 24.27
CA SER A 190 -8.29 -2.08 25.38
C SER A 190 -9.80 -1.95 25.16
N VAL A 191 -10.55 -2.99 25.55
CA VAL A 191 -12.01 -3.02 25.47
C VAL A 191 -12.57 -3.48 26.81
N THR A 192 -13.64 -2.82 27.25
CA THR A 192 -14.42 -3.23 28.43
C THR A 192 -15.53 -4.19 27.98
N PHE A 193 -15.61 -5.35 28.64
CA PHE A 193 -16.61 -6.39 28.40
C PHE A 193 -17.78 -6.29 29.38
#